data_AF-A0A8C6RDR5-F1
#
_entry.id   AF-A0A8C6RDR5-F1
#
_cell.length_a   1.000
_cell.length_b   1.000
_cell.length_c   1.000
_cell.angle_alpha   90.00
_cell.angle_beta   90.00
_cell.angle_gamma   90.00
#
_symmetry.space_group_name_H-M   'P 1'
#
loop_
_entity.id
_entity.type
_entity.pdbx_description
1 polymer ?
#
loop_
_entity_poly.entity_id
_entity_poly.type
_entity_poly.pdbx_seq_one_letter_code
_entity_poly.pdbx_strand_id
1 'polypeptide(L)'
;MDQREILQQLLKEAQSKKINNKEFANEFLKLKRQSTKHKADKTYPTSVAQRPKNIKKNRYKDILPYDHSLVELSLITSDEDSSYINANFIKGVYGPRAYIATQGPLSTTLLDFWRMIWEYSVLVSADLKWGR
;
A
#
# COMPACT_ATOMS: atom_id res chain seq x y z
N MET A 1 16.88 -25.97 -9.73
CA MET A 1 15.55 -26.33 -9.22
C MET A 1 14.52 -25.83 -10.21
N ASP A 2 13.71 -26.73 -10.75
CA ASP A 2 12.58 -26.34 -11.58
C ASP A 2 11.39 -25.86 -10.71
N GLN A 3 10.34 -25.31 -11.33
CA GLN A 3 9.18 -24.83 -10.58
C GLN A 3 8.47 -25.96 -9.81
N ARG A 4 8.49 -27.18 -10.33
CA ARG A 4 7.82 -28.32 -9.70
C ARG A 4 8.51 -28.69 -8.39
N GLU A 5 9.84 -28.77 -8.40
CA GLU A 5 10.64 -29.06 -7.20
C GLU A 5 10.43 -27.99 -6.12
N ILE A 6 10.44 -26.71 -6.50
CA ILE A 6 10.20 -25.59 -5.58
C ILE A 6 8.81 -25.71 -4.94
N LEU A 7 7.77 -25.95 -5.76
CA LEU A 7 6.40 -26.07 -5.27
C LEU A 7 6.20 -27.30 -4.38
N GLN A 8 6.82 -28.44 -4.73
CA GLN A 8 6.78 -29.66 -3.92
C GLN A 8 7.45 -29.46 -2.56
N GLN A 9 8.59 -28.78 -2.54
CA GLN A 9 9.29 -28.45 -1.29
C GLN A 9 8.45 -27.52 -0.40
N LEU A 10 7.89 -26.44 -0.96
CA LEU A 10 7.01 -25.52 -0.23
C LEU A 10 5.76 -26.21 0.31
N LEU A 11 5.14 -27.10 -0.47
CA LEU A 11 3.95 -27.84 -0.05
C LEU A 11 4.27 -28.76 1.13
N LYS A 12 5.38 -29.49 1.05
CA LYS A 12 5.84 -30.36 2.14
C LYS A 12 6.11 -29.55 3.41
N GLU A 13 6.76 -28.39 3.29
CA GLU A 13 6.99 -27.49 4.42
C GLU A 13 5.68 -26.99 5.02
N ALA A 14 4.76 -26.47 4.21
CA ALA A 14 3.47 -25.96 4.66
C ALA A 14 2.61 -27.03 5.34
N GLN A 15 2.60 -28.26 4.83
CA GLN A 15 1.88 -29.39 5.43
C GLN A 15 2.53 -29.88 6.72
N SER A 16 3.86 -29.87 6.79
CA SER A 16 4.62 -30.28 7.98
C SER A 16 4.53 -29.26 9.11
N LYS A 17 4.35 -27.97 8.78
CA LYS A 17 4.08 -26.91 9.75
C LYS A 17 2.64 -27.01 10.27
N LYS A 18 2.48 -27.62 11.44
CA LYS A 18 1.23 -27.49 12.22
C LYS A 18 1.03 -26.00 12.51
N ILE A 19 -0.14 -25.45 12.18
CA ILE A 19 -0.48 -24.04 12.45
C ILE A 19 -0.24 -23.76 13.94
N ASN A 20 0.83 -23.03 14.22
CA ASN A 20 1.21 -22.62 15.56
C ASN A 20 0.94 -21.13 15.69
N ASN A 21 -0.20 -20.78 16.28
CA ASN A 21 -0.61 -19.39 16.47
C ASN A 21 0.46 -18.56 17.22
N LYS A 22 1.26 -19.20 18.08
CA LYS A 22 2.36 -18.52 18.78
C LYS A 22 3.51 -18.16 17.85
N GLU A 23 3.83 -18.99 16.87
CA GLU A 23 4.86 -18.70 15.86
C GLU A 23 4.42 -17.54 14.96
N PHE A 24 3.18 -17.57 14.46
CA PHE A 24 2.63 -16.46 13.68
C PHE A 24 2.61 -15.15 14.48
N ALA A 25 2.20 -15.19 15.74
CA ALA A 25 2.22 -14.01 16.60
C ALA A 25 3.64 -13.45 16.76
N ASN A 26 4.63 -14.33 16.93
CA ASN A 26 6.04 -13.93 17.04
C ASN A 26 6.58 -13.35 15.73
N GLU A 27 6.28 -13.95 14.58
CA GLU A 27 6.67 -13.43 13.27
C GLU A 27 6.03 -12.07 13.00
N PHE A 28 4.74 -11.93 13.27
CA PHE A 28 4.03 -10.66 13.14
C PHE A 28 4.63 -9.58 14.06
N LEU A 29 4.99 -9.94 15.30
CA LEU A 29 5.64 -9.01 16.22
C LEU A 29 7.01 -8.55 15.70
N LYS A 30 7.79 -9.43 15.05
CA LYS A 30 9.06 -9.07 14.41
C LYS A 30 8.84 -8.05 13.28
N LEU A 31 7.84 -8.27 12.41
CA LEU A 31 7.47 -7.32 11.35
C LEU A 31 7.04 -5.97 11.92
N LYS A 32 6.20 -5.98 12.96
CA LYS A 32 5.76 -4.75 13.65
C LYS A 32 6.95 -3.98 14.23
N ARG A 33 7.89 -4.68 14.88
CA ARG A 33 9.11 -4.06 15.44
C ARG A 33 9.97 -3.41 14.34
N GLN A 34 10.15 -4.07 13.20
CA GLN A 34 10.86 -3.50 12.06
C GLN A 34 10.15 -2.24 11.52
N SER A 35 8.82 -2.28 11.37
CA SER A 35 8.03 -1.12 10.94
C SER A 35 8.18 0.06 11.89
N THR A 36 8.07 -0.18 13.22
CA THR A 36 8.28 0.86 14.23
C THR A 36 9.69 1.45 14.17
N LYS A 37 10.70 0.60 13.96
CA LYS A 37 12.09 1.05 13.79
C LYS A 37 12.23 1.97 12.57
N HIS A 38 11.72 1.56 11.40
CA HIS A 38 11.76 2.41 10.20
C HIS A 38 11.07 3.77 10.39
N LYS A 39 9.98 3.82 11.18
CA LYS A 39 9.32 5.08 11.54
C LYS A 39 10.21 5.96 12.43
N ALA A 40 10.83 5.37 13.47
CA ALA A 40 11.73 6.09 14.37
C ALA A 40 12.97 6.63 13.65
N ASP A 41 13.56 5.80 12.78
CA ASP A 41 14.77 6.13 12.01
C ASP A 41 14.47 7.03 10.80
N LYS A 42 13.19 7.36 10.55
CA LYS A 42 12.72 8.11 9.36
C LYS A 42 13.21 7.51 8.03
N THR A 43 13.38 6.18 7.97
CA THR A 43 13.88 5.47 6.78
C THR A 43 13.00 5.68 5.56
N TYR A 44 11.68 5.78 5.77
CA TYR A 44 10.69 6.02 4.73
C TYR A 44 9.85 7.24 5.12
N PRO A 45 10.20 8.45 4.64
CA PRO A 45 9.47 9.66 4.97
C PRO A 45 8.07 9.67 4.35
N THR A 46 7.18 10.44 4.97
CA THR A 46 5.79 10.67 4.52
C THR A 46 5.50 12.18 4.45
N SER A 47 6.52 12.95 4.07
CA SER A 47 6.52 14.41 4.15
C SER A 47 5.45 15.05 3.27
N VAL A 48 5.16 14.48 2.10
CA VAL A 48 4.14 15.01 1.17
C VAL A 48 2.75 14.86 1.78
N ALA A 49 2.47 13.71 2.40
CA ALA A 49 1.21 13.42 3.07
C ALA A 49 0.93 14.31 4.28
N GLN A 50 2.00 14.78 4.95
CA GLN A 50 1.94 15.64 6.13
C GLN A 50 1.81 17.13 5.82
N ARG A 51 1.91 17.55 4.55
CA ARG A 51 1.74 18.97 4.17
C ARG A 51 0.34 19.46 4.60
N PRO A 52 0.18 20.69 5.13
CA PRO A 52 -1.09 21.18 5.64
C PRO A 52 -2.29 21.00 4.69
N LYS A 53 -2.07 21.22 3.38
CA LYS A 53 -3.08 21.04 2.33
C LYS A 53 -3.51 19.58 2.09
N ASN A 54 -2.68 18.61 2.44
CA ASN A 54 -2.90 17.19 2.21
C ASN A 54 -3.42 16.45 3.45
N ILE A 55 -3.31 17.03 4.66
CA ILE A 55 -3.74 16.39 5.92
C ILE A 55 -5.20 15.93 5.83
N LYS A 56 -6.09 16.76 5.26
CA LYS A 56 -7.53 16.46 5.10
C LYS A 56 -7.83 15.40 4.03
N LYS A 57 -6.85 15.01 3.21
CA LYS A 57 -6.99 13.96 2.19
C LYS A 57 -6.68 12.55 2.73
N ASN A 58 -6.22 12.45 3.98
CA ASN A 58 -5.92 11.17 4.65
C ASN A 58 -7.09 10.70 5.49
N ARG A 59 -7.57 9.47 5.26
CA ARG A 59 -8.65 8.87 6.06
C ARG A 59 -8.22 8.61 7.50
N TYR A 60 -6.97 8.19 7.70
CA TYR A 60 -6.38 7.92 9.00
C TYR A 60 -5.08 8.71 9.16
N LYS A 61 -4.87 9.33 10.33
CA LYS A 61 -3.70 10.18 10.59
C LYS A 61 -2.39 9.39 10.67
N ASP A 62 -2.48 8.11 11.00
CA ASP A 62 -1.36 7.20 11.23
C ASP A 62 -1.04 6.30 10.02
N ILE A 63 -1.87 6.35 8.97
CA ILE A 63 -1.69 5.62 7.70
C ILE A 63 -1.42 6.62 6.58
N LEU A 64 -0.15 6.93 6.38
CA LEU A 64 0.32 7.87 5.38
C LEU A 64 1.18 7.15 4.33
N PRO A 65 1.06 7.50 3.04
CA PRO A 65 1.84 6.89 1.99
C PRO A 65 3.31 7.33 2.09
N TYR A 66 4.23 6.42 1.78
CA TYR A 66 5.65 6.76 1.72
C TYR A 66 5.97 7.60 0.49
N ASP A 67 6.83 8.59 0.64
CA ASP A 67 7.18 9.53 -0.43
C ASP A 67 7.83 8.81 -1.63
N HIS A 68 8.69 7.81 -1.38
CA HIS A 68 9.47 7.13 -2.42
C HIS A 68 8.65 6.25 -3.38
N SER A 69 7.42 5.88 -2.99
CA SER A 69 6.52 5.03 -3.78
C SER A 69 5.16 5.69 -3.97
N LEU A 70 5.04 6.99 -3.70
CA LEU A 70 3.80 7.75 -3.78
C LEU A 70 3.25 7.72 -5.21
N VAL A 71 1.94 7.58 -5.33
CA VAL A 71 1.24 7.84 -6.60
C VAL A 71 1.01 9.34 -6.71
N GLU A 72 1.61 9.95 -7.72
CA GLU A 72 1.43 11.39 -7.99
C GLU A 72 0.40 11.59 -9.10
N LEU A 73 -0.44 12.60 -8.96
CA LEU A 73 -1.42 13.00 -9.96
C LEU A 73 -0.88 14.19 -10.76
N SER A 74 -0.73 14.03 -12.07
CA SER A 74 -0.33 15.10 -12.98
C SER A 74 -1.52 15.74 -13.71
N LEU A 75 -2.64 15.02 -13.83
CA LEU A 75 -3.85 15.54 -14.44
C LEU A 75 -4.50 16.59 -13.55
N ILE A 76 -4.39 17.88 -13.89
CA ILE A 76 -5.05 19.00 -13.19
C ILE A 76 -6.36 19.33 -13.91
N THR A 77 -7.47 19.24 -13.20
CA THR A 77 -8.84 19.55 -13.65
C THR A 77 -9.42 20.83 -13.04
N SER A 78 -8.80 21.35 -11.98
CA SER A 78 -9.13 22.63 -11.34
C SER A 78 -7.92 23.20 -10.58
N ASP A 79 -7.97 24.50 -10.23
CA ASP A 79 -6.92 25.17 -9.43
C ASP A 79 -6.78 24.61 -8.00
N GLU A 80 -7.82 23.91 -7.51
CA GLU A 80 -7.81 23.26 -6.19
C GLU A 80 -7.16 21.88 -6.20
N ASP A 81 -6.87 21.34 -7.39
CA ASP A 81 -6.30 20.01 -7.52
C ASP A 81 -4.86 19.99 -7.03
N SER A 82 -4.57 19.02 -6.17
CA SER A 82 -3.19 18.71 -5.80
C SER A 82 -2.70 17.48 -6.55
N SER A 83 -1.38 17.34 -6.63
CA SER A 83 -0.74 16.13 -7.11
C SER A 83 -0.79 14.96 -6.12
N TYR A 84 -1.47 15.13 -4.98
CA TYR A 84 -1.45 14.19 -3.87
C TYR A 84 -2.73 13.36 -3.81
N ILE A 85 -2.54 12.04 -3.72
CA ILE A 85 -3.54 11.07 -3.26
C ILE A 85 -2.88 10.12 -2.26
N ASN A 86 -3.63 9.64 -1.26
CA ASN A 86 -3.13 8.64 -0.30
C ASN A 86 -3.09 7.25 -0.97
N ALA A 87 -2.06 7.03 -1.78
CA ALA A 87 -1.82 5.78 -2.48
C ALA A 87 -0.32 5.54 -2.73
N ASN A 88 0.09 4.27 -2.76
CA ASN A 88 1.45 3.87 -3.12
C ASN A 88 1.45 2.83 -4.25
N PHE A 89 2.47 2.89 -5.11
CA PHE A 89 2.79 1.79 -6.02
C PHE A 89 3.40 0.62 -5.25
N ILE A 90 2.95 -0.59 -5.58
CA ILE A 90 3.56 -1.84 -5.13
C ILE A 90 4.15 -2.57 -6.33
N LYS A 91 5.41 -2.95 -6.19
CA LYS A 91 6.14 -3.73 -7.18
C LYS A 91 5.54 -5.12 -7.30
N GLY A 92 5.27 -5.54 -8.53
CA GLY A 92 4.95 -6.93 -8.88
C GLY A 92 6.18 -7.67 -9.40
N VAL A 93 5.96 -8.90 -9.85
CA VAL A 93 7.04 -9.76 -10.37
C VAL A 93 7.77 -9.10 -11.56
N TYR A 94 7.01 -8.49 -12.47
CA TYR A 94 7.53 -7.99 -13.75
C TYR A 94 7.70 -6.47 -13.83
N GLY A 95 7.27 -5.72 -12.81
CA GLY A 95 7.28 -4.26 -12.93
C GLY A 95 7.13 -3.53 -11.59
N PRO A 96 7.70 -2.31 -11.48
CA PRO A 96 7.68 -1.53 -10.25
C PRO A 96 6.29 -0.95 -9.90
N ARG A 97 5.37 -0.87 -10.86
CA ARG A 97 4.03 -0.27 -10.73
C ARG A 97 2.92 -1.27 -11.07
N ALA A 98 3.02 -2.49 -10.55
CA ALA A 98 2.05 -3.54 -10.86
C ALA A 98 0.72 -3.34 -10.14
N TYR A 99 0.77 -2.75 -8.93
CA TYR A 99 -0.43 -2.48 -8.14
C TYR A 99 -0.39 -1.07 -7.58
N ILE A 100 -1.58 -0.53 -7.33
CA ILE A 100 -1.78 0.67 -6.52
C ILE A 100 -2.53 0.24 -5.26
N ALA A 101 -1.90 0.42 -4.10
CA ALA A 101 -2.59 0.31 -2.82
C ALA A 101 -3.02 1.71 -2.37
N THR A 102 -4.32 1.89 -2.15
CA THR A 102 -4.93 3.17 -1.79
C THR A 102 -5.92 2.99 -0.65
N GLN A 103 -6.18 4.05 0.11
CA GLN A 103 -7.31 4.11 1.02
C GLN A 103 -8.64 4.05 0.24
N GLY A 104 -9.72 3.63 0.90
CA GLY A 104 -11.07 3.88 0.41
C GLY A 104 -11.31 5.41 0.30
N PRO A 105 -11.77 5.93 -0.84
CA PRO A 105 -11.83 7.38 -1.09
C PRO A 105 -12.75 8.08 -0.09
N LEU A 106 -12.34 9.27 0.35
CA LEU A 106 -13.19 10.19 1.10
C LEU A 106 -14.14 10.91 0.15
N SER A 107 -15.18 11.54 0.67
CA SER A 107 -16.04 12.44 -0.14
C SER A 107 -15.21 13.55 -0.81
N THR A 108 -14.19 14.05 -0.12
CA THR A 108 -13.27 15.09 -0.59
C THR A 108 -12.18 14.60 -1.54
N THR A 109 -11.99 13.29 -1.69
CA THR A 109 -10.93 12.70 -2.55
C THR A 109 -11.50 11.78 -3.62
N LEU A 110 -12.82 11.83 -3.86
CA LEU A 110 -13.46 10.99 -4.87
C LEU A 110 -12.99 11.36 -6.28
N LEU A 111 -12.83 12.66 -6.55
CA LEU A 111 -12.27 13.15 -7.82
C LEU A 111 -10.81 12.73 -7.98
N ASP A 112 -9.98 12.90 -6.95
CA ASP A 112 -8.57 12.46 -6.94
C ASP A 112 -8.44 10.96 -7.26
N PHE A 113 -9.35 10.14 -6.71
CA PHE A 113 -9.38 8.70 -6.99
C PHE A 113 -9.66 8.42 -8.47
N TRP A 114 -10.64 9.08 -9.08
CA TRP A 114 -10.94 8.89 -10.50
C TRP A 114 -9.84 9.45 -11.41
N ARG A 115 -9.23 10.58 -11.05
CA ARG A 115 -8.03 11.11 -11.72
C ARG A 115 -6.91 10.07 -11.75
N MET A 116 -6.67 9.39 -10.62
CA MET A 116 -5.67 8.32 -10.53
C MET A 116 -6.00 7.14 -11.45
N ILE A 117 -7.25 6.64 -11.41
CA ILE A 117 -7.68 5.51 -12.24
C ILE A 117 -7.51 5.83 -13.73
N TRP A 118 -7.91 7.03 -14.14
CA TRP A 118 -7.80 7.50 -15.52
C TRP A 118 -6.34 7.68 -15.94
N GLU A 119 -5.56 8.45 -15.18
CA GLU A 119 -4.17 8.80 -15.50
C GLU A 119 -3.28 7.56 -15.64
N TYR A 120 -3.48 6.56 -14.77
CA TYR A 120 -2.70 5.33 -14.78
C TYR A 120 -3.34 4.19 -15.57
N SER A 121 -4.41 4.47 -16.33
CA SER A 121 -5.09 3.48 -17.18
C SER A 121 -5.44 2.19 -16.43
N VAL A 122 -5.95 2.33 -15.20
CA VAL A 122 -6.27 1.19 -14.34
C VAL A 122 -7.53 0.50 -14.87
N LEU A 123 -7.39 -0.76 -15.27
CA LEU A 123 -8.51 -1.56 -15.79
C LEU A 123 -9.34 -2.24 -14.68
N VAL A 124 -8.69 -2.62 -13.57
CA VAL A 124 -9.30 -3.42 -12.50
C VAL A 124 -9.15 -2.69 -11.17
N SER A 125 -10.28 -2.52 -10.47
CA SER A 125 -10.33 -2.05 -9.09
C SER A 125 -11.02 -3.10 -8.23
N ALA A 126 -10.46 -3.38 -7.06
CA ALA A 126 -11.00 -4.33 -6.09
C ALA A 126 -11.21 -3.63 -4.75
N ASP A 127 -12.46 -3.65 -4.26
CA ASP A 127 -12.81 -3.14 -2.93
C ASP A 127 -12.87 -4.31 -1.93
N LEU A 128 -11.99 -4.29 -0.93
CA LEU A 128 -11.91 -5.32 0.10
C LEU A 128 -12.65 -4.84 1.34
N LYS A 129 -13.91 -5.28 1.49
CA LYS A 129 -14.70 -5.06 2.70
C LYS A 129 -14.41 -6.15 3.71
N TRP A 130 -13.92 -5.77 4.89
CA TRP A 130 -13.92 -6.67 6.04
C TRP A 130 -15.34 -6.75 6.60
N GLY A 131 -15.88 -7.97 6.69
CA GLY A 131 -17.19 -8.23 7.28
C GLY A 131 -17.27 -7.65 8.68
N ARG A 132 -18.30 -6.83 8.92
CA ARG A 132 -18.79 -6.55 10.27
C ARG A 132 -19.75 -7.65 10.67
#